data_AF-A0A7W1LV90-F1
#
_entry.id   AF-A0A7W1LV90-F1
#
_cell.length_a   1.000
_cell.length_b   1.000
_cell.length_c   1.000
_cell.angle_alpha   90.00
_cell.angle_beta   90.00
_cell.angle_gamma   90.00
#
_symmetry.space_group_name_H-M   'P 1'
#
loop_
_entity.id
_entity.type
_entity.pdbx_description
1 polymer ?
#
loop_
_entity_poly.entity_id
_entity_poly.type
_entity_poly.pdbx_seq_one_letter_code
_entity_poly.pdbx_strand_id
1 'polypeptide(L)'
;RAAIVADLDTVTQLSATLGERTNQVADLRAEAQSGRNPGATAAALAALRRDLEVVDAERRRVLARWHSLPGELESLATEEVAVRELAARCREKIAAAPSLAVPSVDVLSQVDRTPDLDEMPWRNARAAAAPLVAKVDRLSAALAEARQRFEEPLSRRDDLRGLLQSFRQKAAAKGLGEHPEVETRYRRAESLLWAAPCDLEAAGPLVDEFVATVNTMTAGVSR
;
A
#
# COMPACT_ATOMS: atom_id res chain seq x y z
N ARG A 1 23.49 8.91 43.33
CA ARG A 1 23.09 7.61 43.92
C ARG A 1 21.66 7.22 43.52
N ALA A 2 20.65 8.07 43.73
CA ALA A 2 19.27 7.80 43.28
C ALA A 2 19.15 7.52 41.77
N ALA A 3 19.78 8.32 40.92
CA ALA A 3 19.79 8.10 39.46
C ALA A 3 20.42 6.76 39.04
N ILE A 4 21.53 6.36 39.68
CA ILE A 4 22.20 5.07 39.44
C ILE A 4 21.26 3.90 39.76
N VAL A 5 20.52 3.98 40.88
CA VAL A 5 19.57 2.94 41.27
C VAL A 5 18.42 2.86 40.27
N ALA A 6 17.82 4.00 39.91
CA ALA A 6 16.72 4.04 38.95
C ALA A 6 17.13 3.52 37.55
N ASP A 7 18.30 3.94 37.05
CA ASP A 7 18.81 3.44 35.76
C ASP A 7 19.11 1.93 35.85
N LEU A 8 19.71 1.45 36.96
CA LEU A 8 20.01 0.04 37.18
C LEU A 8 18.75 -0.84 37.21
N ASP A 9 17.68 -0.37 37.87
CA ASP A 9 16.40 -1.08 37.90
C ASP A 9 15.80 -1.17 36.49
N THR A 10 15.81 -0.05 35.75
CA THR A 10 15.31 0.02 34.37
C THR A 10 16.07 -0.91 33.43
N VAL A 11 17.41 -0.87 33.43
CA VAL A 11 18.21 -1.76 32.55
C VAL A 11 18.07 -3.22 32.94
N THR A 12 17.89 -3.53 34.23
CA THR A 12 17.64 -4.90 34.69
C THR A 12 16.32 -5.43 34.15
N GLN A 13 15.25 -4.64 34.25
CA GLN A 13 13.94 -5.00 33.73
C GLN A 13 13.98 -5.19 32.21
N LEU A 14 14.52 -4.21 31.47
CA LEU A 14 14.59 -4.28 30.02
C LEU A 14 15.48 -5.44 29.53
N SER A 15 16.63 -5.68 30.16
CA SER A 15 17.51 -6.80 29.83
C SER A 15 16.82 -8.15 30.05
N ALA A 16 16.03 -8.30 31.12
CA ALA A 16 15.26 -9.50 31.38
C ALA A 16 14.14 -9.70 30.35
N THR A 17 13.36 -8.65 30.04
CA THR A 17 12.30 -8.70 29.02
C THR A 17 12.84 -9.03 27.63
N LEU A 18 14.00 -8.47 27.26
CA LEU A 18 14.60 -8.68 25.95
C LEU A 18 15.42 -9.98 25.87
N GLY A 19 15.86 -10.53 27.01
CA GLY A 19 16.80 -11.64 27.04
C GLY A 19 18.18 -11.28 26.46
N GLU A 20 18.57 -10.00 26.52
CA GLU A 20 19.81 -9.48 25.95
C GLU A 20 20.62 -8.69 26.99
N ARG A 21 21.94 -8.58 26.79
CA ARG A 21 22.85 -7.76 27.61
C ARG A 21 22.92 -8.12 29.10
N THR A 22 22.52 -9.34 29.47
CA THR A 22 22.47 -9.80 30.86
C THR A 22 23.83 -9.71 31.57
N ASN A 23 24.92 -10.08 30.89
CA ASN A 23 26.29 -9.98 31.47
C ASN A 23 26.70 -8.52 31.71
N GLN A 24 26.43 -7.64 30.75
CA GLN A 24 26.76 -6.22 30.86
C GLN A 24 26.00 -5.53 32.00
N VAL A 25 24.74 -5.91 32.22
CA VAL A 25 23.95 -5.44 33.38
C VAL A 25 24.54 -5.96 34.70
N ALA A 26 24.98 -7.22 34.74
CA ALA A 26 25.61 -7.81 35.93
C ALA A 26 26.93 -7.10 36.29
N ASP A 27 27.76 -6.78 35.30
CA ASP A 27 29.02 -6.06 35.48
C ASP A 27 28.78 -4.64 36.03
N LEU A 28 27.86 -3.88 35.41
CA LEU A 28 27.51 -2.53 35.87
C LEU A 28 26.87 -2.51 37.26
N ARG A 29 26.12 -3.57 37.63
CA ARG A 29 25.59 -3.75 38.98
C ARG A 29 26.73 -3.89 40.01
N ALA A 30 27.72 -4.73 39.71
CA ALA A 30 28.87 -4.91 40.59
C ALA A 30 29.70 -3.63 40.73
N GLU A 31 29.88 -2.89 39.62
CA GLU A 31 30.55 -1.58 39.65
C GLU A 31 29.80 -0.55 40.51
N ALA A 32 28.47 -0.46 40.35
CA ALA A 32 27.63 0.44 41.12
C ALA A 32 27.68 0.13 42.63
N GLN A 33 27.76 -1.15 43.00
CA GLN A 33 27.92 -1.58 44.39
C GLN A 33 29.31 -1.25 44.95
N SER A 34 30.36 -1.34 44.13
CA SER A 34 31.73 -1.04 44.54
C SER A 34 31.99 0.44 44.84
N GLY A 35 31.20 1.34 44.24
CA GLY A 35 31.31 2.80 44.45
C GLY A 35 32.60 3.46 43.94
N ARG A 36 33.46 2.72 43.22
CA ARG A 36 34.81 3.19 42.82
C ARG A 36 34.80 4.35 41.81
N ASN A 37 33.83 4.38 40.90
CA ASN A 37 33.70 5.45 39.89
C ASN A 37 32.22 5.75 39.57
N PRO A 38 31.49 6.45 40.45
CA PRO A 38 30.05 6.64 40.31
C PRO A 38 29.67 7.46 39.07
N GLY A 39 30.53 8.37 38.61
CA GLY A 39 30.27 9.18 37.41
C GLY A 39 30.33 8.34 36.14
N ALA A 40 31.37 7.51 35.97
CA ALA A 40 31.49 6.63 34.81
C ALA A 40 30.39 5.56 34.80
N THR A 41 30.09 4.94 35.96
CA THR A 41 29.01 3.95 36.07
C THR A 41 27.64 4.57 35.75
N ALA A 42 27.36 5.79 36.22
CA ALA A 42 26.12 6.49 35.86
C ALA A 42 26.02 6.76 34.36
N ALA A 43 27.11 7.22 33.72
CA ALA A 43 27.13 7.47 32.29
C ALA A 43 26.93 6.18 31.46
N ALA A 44 27.57 5.08 31.88
CA ALA A 44 27.44 3.77 31.25
C ALA A 44 26.03 3.19 31.39
N LEU A 45 25.42 3.28 32.57
CA LEU A 45 24.03 2.88 32.82
C LEU A 45 23.04 3.69 31.98
N ALA A 46 23.22 5.02 31.91
CA ALA A 46 22.36 5.88 31.09
C ALA A 46 22.50 5.58 29.59
N ALA A 47 23.70 5.23 29.11
CA ALA A 47 23.91 4.79 27.73
C ALA A 47 23.21 3.45 27.45
N LEU A 48 23.44 2.45 28.31
CA LEU A 48 22.82 1.14 28.17
C LEU A 48 21.28 1.21 28.25
N ARG A 49 20.73 2.06 29.11
CA ARG A 49 19.28 2.31 29.19
C ARG A 49 18.75 2.80 27.86
N ARG A 50 19.36 3.82 27.26
CA ARG A 50 18.92 4.35 25.96
C ARG A 50 18.96 3.27 24.88
N ASP A 51 20.01 2.46 24.83
CA ASP A 51 20.14 1.38 23.86
C ASP A 51 19.03 0.32 24.04
N LEU A 52 18.77 -0.11 25.29
CA LEU A 52 17.71 -1.08 25.59
C LEU A 52 16.31 -0.52 25.35
N GLU A 53 16.06 0.77 25.61
CA GLU A 53 14.79 1.44 25.32
C GLU A 53 14.50 1.46 23.82
N VAL A 54 15.53 1.67 22.98
CA VAL A 54 15.39 1.58 21.51
C VAL A 54 15.01 0.17 21.08
N VAL A 55 15.65 -0.85 21.65
CA VAL A 55 15.35 -2.26 21.34
C VAL A 55 13.94 -2.65 21.82
N ASP A 56 13.51 -2.22 23.00
CA ASP A 56 12.14 -2.48 23.48
C ASP A 56 11.09 -1.73 22.64
N ALA A 57 11.39 -0.51 22.17
CA ALA A 57 10.52 0.20 21.24
C ALA A 57 10.37 -0.57 19.91
N GLU A 58 11.44 -1.17 19.39
CA GLU A 58 11.37 -2.07 18.22
C GLU A 58 10.50 -3.31 18.55
N ARG A 59 10.74 -3.96 19.69
CA ARG A 59 9.97 -5.11 20.14
C ARG A 59 8.48 -4.82 20.16
N ARG A 60 8.07 -3.73 20.84
CA ARG A 60 6.67 -3.32 20.94
C ARG A 60 6.05 -3.06 19.57
N ARG A 61 6.79 -2.46 18.64
CA ARG A 61 6.32 -2.25 17.25
C ARG A 61 6.08 -3.56 16.51
N VAL A 62 7.03 -4.49 16.58
CA VAL A 62 6.93 -5.78 15.88
C VAL A 62 5.84 -6.66 16.47
N LEU A 63 5.70 -6.71 17.79
CA LEU A 63 4.61 -7.46 18.44
C LEU A 63 3.24 -6.84 18.11
N ALA A 64 3.10 -5.51 18.20
CA ALA A 64 1.86 -4.85 17.79
C ALA A 64 1.49 -5.16 16.32
N ARG A 65 2.49 -5.17 15.43
CA ARG A 65 2.32 -5.59 14.03
C ARG A 65 1.92 -7.06 13.92
N TRP A 66 2.57 -7.95 14.66
CA TRP A 66 2.23 -9.37 14.68
C TRP A 66 0.78 -9.62 15.11
N HIS A 67 0.35 -8.96 16.18
CA HIS A 67 -1.02 -9.04 16.70
C HIS A 67 -2.06 -8.45 15.73
N SER A 68 -1.67 -7.53 14.85
CA SER A 68 -2.58 -6.99 13.81
C SER A 68 -2.67 -7.86 12.56
N LEU A 69 -1.72 -8.78 12.32
CA LEU A 69 -1.67 -9.60 11.10
C LEU A 69 -2.97 -10.37 10.80
N PRO A 70 -3.67 -10.99 11.78
CA PRO A 70 -4.90 -11.72 11.47
C PRO A 70 -5.96 -10.83 10.79
N GLY A 71 -6.23 -9.65 11.34
CA GLY A 71 -7.21 -8.72 10.75
C GLY A 71 -6.75 -8.13 9.41
N GLU A 72 -5.45 -7.98 9.22
CA GLU A 72 -4.90 -7.57 7.93
C GLU A 72 -5.05 -8.65 6.86
N LEU A 73 -4.87 -9.92 7.22
CA LEU A 73 -5.07 -11.04 6.30
C LEU A 73 -6.54 -11.17 5.88
N GLU A 74 -7.47 -10.94 6.80
CA GLU A 74 -8.91 -10.86 6.48
C GLU A 74 -9.22 -9.70 5.52
N SER A 75 -8.61 -8.54 5.78
CA SER A 75 -8.72 -7.36 4.91
C SER A 75 -8.15 -7.64 3.52
N LEU A 76 -6.98 -8.28 3.45
CA LEU A 76 -6.36 -8.69 2.17
C LEU A 76 -7.19 -9.74 1.44
N ALA A 77 -7.86 -10.66 2.14
CA ALA A 77 -8.73 -11.64 1.50
C ALA A 77 -9.97 -10.98 0.88
N THR A 78 -10.56 -10.01 1.58
CA THR A 78 -11.64 -9.17 1.04
C THR A 78 -11.18 -8.39 -0.19
N GLU A 79 -9.98 -7.81 -0.10
CA GLU A 79 -9.39 -7.05 -1.17
C GLU A 79 -9.07 -7.91 -2.40
N GLU A 80 -8.57 -9.13 -2.19
CA GLU A 80 -8.32 -10.07 -3.28
C GLU A 80 -9.60 -10.34 -4.08
N VAL A 81 -10.72 -10.57 -3.41
CA VAL A 81 -12.02 -10.77 -4.07
C VAL A 81 -12.39 -9.55 -4.91
N ALA A 82 -12.28 -8.35 -4.33
CA ALA A 82 -12.56 -7.10 -5.05
C ALA A 82 -11.67 -6.91 -6.28
N VAL A 83 -10.37 -7.19 -6.19
CA VAL A 83 -9.43 -7.11 -7.32
C VAL A 83 -9.74 -8.17 -8.37
N ARG A 84 -10.15 -9.39 -7.99
CA ARG A 84 -10.59 -10.42 -8.94
C ARG A 84 -11.83 -9.98 -9.73
N GLU A 85 -12.82 -9.40 -9.06
CA GLU A 85 -14.02 -8.84 -9.71
C GLU A 85 -13.68 -7.67 -10.62
N LEU A 86 -12.82 -6.76 -10.18
CA LEU A 86 -12.30 -5.67 -11.00
C LEU A 86 -11.59 -6.19 -12.26
N ALA A 87 -10.70 -7.18 -12.11
CA ALA A 87 -9.98 -7.78 -13.21
C ALA A 87 -10.92 -8.46 -14.22
N ALA A 88 -11.96 -9.17 -13.73
CA ALA A 88 -12.98 -9.78 -14.57
C ALA A 88 -13.74 -8.72 -15.38
N ARG A 89 -14.23 -7.66 -14.72
CA ARG A 89 -14.90 -6.53 -15.39
C ARG A 89 -13.99 -5.83 -16.40
N CYS A 90 -12.71 -5.64 -16.09
CA CYS A 90 -11.74 -5.06 -17.02
C CYS A 90 -11.57 -5.94 -18.25
N ARG A 91 -11.39 -7.25 -18.09
CA ARG A 91 -11.23 -8.20 -19.21
C ARG A 91 -12.49 -8.31 -20.08
N GLU A 92 -13.66 -8.18 -19.49
CA GLU A 92 -14.92 -8.12 -20.23
C GLU A 92 -15.06 -6.81 -21.04
N LYS A 93 -14.69 -5.68 -20.45
CA LYS A 93 -14.98 -4.35 -20.99
C LYS A 93 -13.88 -3.78 -21.88
N ILE A 94 -12.64 -4.24 -21.78
CA ILE A 94 -11.46 -3.63 -22.42
C ILE A 94 -10.76 -4.65 -23.30
N ALA A 95 -10.53 -4.31 -24.56
CA ALA A 95 -9.93 -5.22 -25.54
C ALA A 95 -8.48 -5.57 -25.20
N ALA A 96 -7.69 -4.55 -24.85
CA ALA A 96 -6.31 -4.68 -24.40
C ALA A 96 -6.21 -4.69 -22.86
N ALA A 97 -7.03 -5.50 -22.19
CA ALA A 97 -6.97 -5.62 -20.73
C ALA A 97 -5.60 -6.16 -20.28
N PRO A 98 -5.08 -5.74 -19.11
CA PRO A 98 -3.81 -6.24 -18.59
C PRO A 98 -3.80 -7.77 -18.45
N SER A 99 -2.69 -8.41 -18.87
CA SER A 99 -2.49 -9.87 -18.75
C SER A 99 -1.98 -10.30 -17.37
N LEU A 100 -2.17 -9.48 -16.35
CA LEU A 100 -1.70 -9.73 -14.99
C LEU A 100 -2.59 -10.76 -14.27
N ALA A 101 -1.96 -11.58 -13.41
CA ALA A 101 -2.64 -12.45 -12.47
C ALA A 101 -2.93 -11.70 -11.16
N VAL A 102 -4.07 -11.99 -10.51
CA VAL A 102 -4.37 -11.45 -9.18
C VAL A 102 -3.65 -12.32 -8.14
N PRO A 103 -2.79 -11.74 -7.27
CA PRO A 103 -2.14 -12.47 -6.19
C PRO A 103 -3.16 -13.12 -5.24
N SER A 104 -2.83 -14.29 -4.69
CA SER A 104 -3.70 -15.02 -3.76
C SER A 104 -3.19 -14.92 -2.32
N VAL A 105 -4.08 -14.60 -1.40
CA VAL A 105 -3.85 -14.61 0.06
C VAL A 105 -3.71 -16.03 0.58
N ASP A 106 -4.23 -17.03 -0.13
CA ASP A 106 -4.07 -18.44 0.22
C ASP A 106 -2.60 -18.88 0.22
N VAL A 107 -1.70 -18.17 -0.47
CA VAL A 107 -0.24 -18.43 -0.35
C VAL A 107 0.27 -18.26 1.09
N LEU A 108 -0.46 -17.51 1.93
CA LEU A 108 -0.14 -17.29 3.34
C LEU A 108 -0.87 -18.24 4.29
N SER A 109 -1.74 -19.14 3.80
CA SER A 109 -2.38 -20.18 4.63
C SER A 109 -1.38 -21.27 5.06
N GLN A 110 -0.32 -21.46 4.27
CA GLN A 110 0.75 -22.42 4.52
C GLN A 110 1.83 -21.93 5.49
N VAL A 111 1.77 -20.67 5.95
CA VAL A 111 2.74 -20.16 6.91
C VAL A 111 2.24 -20.50 8.31
N ASP A 112 3.05 -21.25 9.07
CA ASP A 112 2.80 -21.51 10.49
C ASP A 112 2.62 -20.19 11.26
N ARG A 113 1.39 -19.95 11.74
CA ARG A 113 1.03 -18.78 12.58
C ARG A 113 1.12 -19.09 14.07
N THR A 114 1.73 -20.23 14.38
CA THR A 114 1.65 -20.94 15.66
C THR A 114 2.56 -20.42 16.78
N PRO A 115 3.68 -19.70 16.55
CA PRO A 115 4.50 -19.32 17.69
C PRO A 115 3.84 -18.21 18.50
N ASP A 116 3.64 -18.45 19.79
CA ASP A 116 3.35 -17.38 20.74
C ASP A 116 4.62 -16.53 20.91
N LEU A 117 4.67 -15.41 20.19
CA LEU A 117 5.83 -14.53 20.19
C LEU A 117 6.03 -13.80 21.53
N ASP A 118 4.97 -13.67 22.33
CA ASP A 118 5.03 -12.97 23.61
C ASP A 118 5.81 -13.77 24.66
N GLU A 119 5.84 -15.10 24.53
CA GLU A 119 6.56 -16.00 25.43
C GLU A 119 8.03 -16.25 25.01
N MET A 120 8.42 -15.82 23.82
CA MET A 120 9.74 -16.09 23.27
C MET A 120 10.78 -15.04 23.67
N PRO A 121 12.06 -15.43 23.83
CA PRO A 121 13.15 -14.45 23.86
C PRO A 121 13.09 -13.55 22.63
N TRP A 122 13.22 -12.23 22.83
CA TRP A 122 12.95 -11.24 21.78
C TRP A 122 13.69 -11.52 20.47
N ARG A 123 14.95 -11.97 20.54
CA ARG A 123 15.74 -12.38 19.36
C ARG A 123 15.03 -13.42 18.49
N ASN A 124 14.43 -14.43 19.12
CA ASN A 124 13.72 -15.51 18.45
C ASN A 124 12.36 -15.03 17.95
N ALA A 125 11.64 -14.27 18.77
CA ALA A 125 10.36 -13.66 18.37
C ALA A 125 10.53 -12.79 17.11
N ARG A 126 11.55 -11.93 17.09
CA ARG A 126 11.89 -11.09 15.94
C ARG A 126 12.21 -11.92 14.69
N ALA A 127 13.01 -12.97 14.84
CA ALA A 127 13.39 -13.84 13.73
C ALA A 127 12.19 -14.63 13.17
N ALA A 128 11.25 -15.03 14.03
CA ALA A 128 10.02 -15.72 13.64
C ALA A 128 9.02 -14.76 12.96
N ALA A 129 8.87 -13.53 13.45
CA ALA A 129 7.92 -12.56 12.91
C ALA A 129 8.33 -12.04 11.52
N ALA A 130 9.62 -11.74 11.33
CA ALA A 130 10.10 -10.99 10.17
C ALA A 130 9.73 -11.59 8.80
N PRO A 131 9.85 -12.92 8.57
CA PRO A 131 9.48 -13.51 7.28
C PRO A 131 8.00 -13.39 6.96
N LEU A 132 7.10 -13.54 7.94
CA LEU A 132 5.66 -13.44 7.71
C LEU A 132 5.25 -11.99 7.46
N VAL A 133 5.73 -11.05 8.28
CA VAL A 133 5.48 -9.61 8.06
C VAL A 133 5.92 -9.19 6.66
N ALA A 134 7.14 -9.54 6.26
CA ALA A 134 7.65 -9.22 4.93
C ALA A 134 6.89 -9.91 3.79
N LYS A 135 6.27 -11.07 4.01
CA LYS A 135 5.40 -11.73 3.02
C LYS A 135 4.06 -11.00 2.88
N VAL A 136 3.44 -10.61 4.00
CA VAL A 136 2.19 -9.85 4.03
C VAL A 136 2.37 -8.50 3.34
N ASP A 137 3.45 -7.77 3.64
CA ASP A 137 3.73 -6.46 3.02
C ASP A 137 3.89 -6.58 1.50
N ARG A 138 4.62 -7.61 1.04
CA ARG A 138 4.78 -7.88 -0.41
C ARG A 138 3.48 -8.25 -1.09
N LEU A 139 2.64 -9.05 -0.44
CA LEU A 139 1.34 -9.43 -1.00
C LEU A 139 0.41 -8.22 -1.07
N SER A 140 0.37 -7.39 -0.02
CA SER A 140 -0.39 -6.15 0.01
C SER A 140 0.03 -5.22 -1.14
N ALA A 141 1.33 -5.01 -1.32
CA ALA A 141 1.85 -4.20 -2.43
C ALA A 141 1.49 -4.79 -3.80
N ALA A 142 1.57 -6.10 -3.97
CA ALA A 142 1.22 -6.77 -5.22
C ALA A 142 -0.29 -6.67 -5.54
N LEU A 143 -1.17 -6.77 -4.55
CA LEU A 143 -2.61 -6.58 -4.71
C LEU A 143 -2.94 -5.12 -5.06
N ALA A 144 -2.31 -4.16 -4.40
CA ALA A 144 -2.48 -2.73 -4.71
C ALA A 144 -2.05 -2.41 -6.15
N GLU A 145 -0.91 -2.93 -6.58
CA GLU A 145 -0.44 -2.80 -7.97
C GLU A 145 -1.43 -3.43 -8.96
N ALA A 146 -1.91 -4.65 -8.67
CA ALA A 146 -2.89 -5.31 -9.53
C ALA A 146 -4.20 -4.49 -9.64
N ARG A 147 -4.68 -3.93 -8.53
CA ARG A 147 -5.86 -3.05 -8.53
C ARG A 147 -5.65 -1.86 -9.47
N GLN A 148 -4.55 -1.12 -9.28
CA GLN A 148 -4.25 0.06 -10.07
C GLN A 148 -4.23 -0.26 -11.57
N ARG A 149 -3.57 -1.36 -11.96
CA ARG A 149 -3.45 -1.76 -13.38
C ARG A 149 -4.79 -2.11 -14.02
N PHE A 150 -5.75 -2.66 -13.28
CA PHE A 150 -7.08 -2.97 -13.83
C PHE A 150 -8.05 -1.77 -13.75
N GLU A 151 -7.87 -0.86 -12.79
CA GLU A 151 -8.65 0.38 -12.67
C GLU A 151 -8.32 1.38 -13.78
N GLU A 152 -7.04 1.57 -14.09
CA GLU A 152 -6.56 2.56 -15.06
C GLU A 152 -7.29 2.52 -16.43
N PRO A 153 -7.40 1.38 -17.13
CA PRO A 153 -8.10 1.34 -18.42
C PRO A 153 -9.62 1.57 -18.28
N LEU A 154 -10.24 1.14 -17.18
CA LEU A 154 -11.66 1.40 -16.95
C LEU A 154 -11.91 2.90 -16.70
N SER A 155 -11.07 3.54 -15.89
CA SER A 155 -11.11 4.99 -15.67
C SER A 155 -10.91 5.74 -16.98
N ARG A 156 -9.91 5.36 -17.78
CA ARG A 156 -9.64 5.99 -19.07
C ARG A 156 -10.82 5.87 -20.04
N ARG A 157 -11.53 4.74 -20.03
CA ARG A 157 -12.77 4.59 -20.80
C ARG A 157 -13.84 5.60 -20.37
N ASP A 158 -14.05 5.73 -19.05
CA ASP A 158 -15.06 6.64 -18.50
C ASP A 158 -14.68 8.11 -18.75
N ASP A 159 -13.40 8.46 -18.65
CA ASP A 159 -12.87 9.79 -19.00
C ASP A 159 -13.13 10.13 -20.47
N LEU A 160 -12.81 9.22 -21.40
CA LEU A 160 -13.06 9.42 -22.83
C LEU A 160 -14.55 9.57 -23.14
N ARG A 161 -15.41 8.81 -22.46
CA ARG A 161 -16.87 8.95 -22.60
C ARG A 161 -17.36 10.30 -22.08
N GLY A 162 -16.89 10.72 -20.92
CA GLY A 162 -17.21 12.04 -20.35
C GLY A 162 -16.78 13.17 -21.28
N LEU A 163 -15.56 13.10 -21.82
CA LEU A 163 -15.03 14.06 -22.77
C LEU A 163 -15.89 14.11 -24.05
N LEU A 164 -16.19 12.96 -24.66
CA LEU A 164 -17.02 12.89 -25.85
C LEU A 164 -18.41 13.52 -25.63
N GLN A 165 -19.08 13.17 -24.52
CA GLN A 165 -20.40 13.71 -24.20
C GLN A 165 -20.36 15.22 -23.92
N SER A 166 -19.35 15.71 -23.21
CA SER A 166 -19.20 17.15 -22.93
C SER A 166 -19.02 17.97 -24.22
N PHE A 167 -18.24 17.46 -25.18
CA PHE A 167 -18.04 18.15 -26.46
C PHE A 167 -19.24 18.02 -27.40
N ARG A 168 -20.02 16.93 -27.30
CA ARG A 168 -21.33 16.82 -27.97
C ARG A 168 -22.28 17.92 -27.49
N GLN A 169 -22.37 18.12 -26.17
CA GLN A 169 -23.19 19.19 -25.60
C GLN A 169 -22.70 20.57 -26.04
N LYS A 170 -21.39 20.80 -26.06
CA LYS A 170 -20.78 22.04 -26.58
C LYS A 170 -21.15 22.30 -28.04
N ALA A 171 -21.07 21.29 -28.89
CA ALA A 171 -21.44 21.40 -30.31
C ALA A 171 -22.92 21.75 -30.48
N ALA A 172 -23.81 21.08 -29.74
CA ALA A 172 -25.24 21.35 -29.75
C ALA A 172 -25.57 22.79 -29.31
N ALA A 173 -24.93 23.28 -28.24
CA ALA A 173 -25.10 24.65 -27.74
C ALA A 173 -24.65 25.73 -28.75
N LYS A 174 -23.87 25.36 -29.77
CA LYS A 174 -23.40 26.25 -30.84
C LYS A 174 -24.12 26.01 -32.17
N GLY A 175 -25.22 25.24 -32.17
CA GLY A 175 -26.00 24.92 -33.37
C GLY A 175 -25.33 23.93 -34.32
N LEU A 176 -24.25 23.26 -33.90
CA LEU A 176 -23.50 22.31 -34.71
C LEU A 176 -23.95 20.85 -34.50
N GLY A 177 -24.99 20.63 -33.70
CA GLY A 177 -25.46 19.28 -33.34
C GLY A 177 -25.93 18.45 -34.55
N GLU A 178 -26.46 19.10 -35.59
CA GLU A 178 -26.91 18.45 -36.83
C GLU A 178 -25.87 18.52 -37.95
N HIS A 179 -24.70 19.10 -37.69
CA HIS A 179 -23.66 19.22 -38.72
C HIS A 179 -23.15 17.82 -39.10
N PRO A 180 -23.24 17.40 -40.38
CA PRO A 180 -22.97 16.01 -40.79
C PRO A 180 -21.58 15.52 -40.39
N GLU A 181 -20.60 16.41 -40.44
CA GLU A 181 -19.22 16.11 -40.09
C GLU A 181 -19.02 15.86 -38.58
N VAL A 182 -19.76 16.59 -37.73
CA VAL A 182 -19.73 16.47 -36.27
C VAL A 182 -20.42 15.18 -35.85
N GLU A 183 -21.60 14.92 -36.41
CA GLU A 183 -22.37 13.70 -36.14
C GLU A 183 -21.58 12.45 -36.60
N THR A 184 -20.96 12.47 -37.78
CA THR A 184 -20.16 11.33 -38.27
C THR A 184 -19.00 11.00 -37.32
N ARG A 185 -18.25 12.00 -36.86
CA ARG A 185 -17.14 11.79 -35.91
C ARG A 185 -17.63 11.33 -34.54
N TYR A 186 -18.72 11.92 -34.05
CA TYR A 186 -19.34 11.50 -32.81
C TYR A 186 -19.70 10.01 -32.85
N ARG A 187 -20.42 9.57 -33.91
CA ARG A 187 -20.85 8.18 -34.07
C ARG A 187 -19.69 7.21 -34.14
N ARG A 188 -18.61 7.57 -34.83
CA ARG A 188 -17.41 6.72 -34.93
C ARG A 188 -16.76 6.51 -33.56
N ALA A 189 -16.57 7.58 -32.78
CA ALA A 189 -16.04 7.48 -31.42
C ALA A 189 -17.00 6.72 -30.47
N GLU A 190 -18.31 7.03 -30.53
CA GLU A 190 -19.36 6.38 -29.75
C GLU A 190 -19.38 4.87 -29.99
N SER A 191 -19.29 4.43 -31.25
CA SER A 191 -19.32 3.01 -31.60
C SER A 191 -18.20 2.20 -30.94
N LEU A 192 -17.01 2.78 -30.74
CA LEU A 192 -15.90 2.09 -30.07
C LEU A 192 -16.02 2.17 -28.55
N LEU A 193 -16.33 3.36 -27.99
CA LEU A 193 -16.40 3.55 -26.55
C LEU A 193 -17.57 2.78 -25.88
N TRP A 194 -18.65 2.54 -26.61
CA TRP A 194 -19.80 1.74 -26.14
C TRP A 194 -19.77 0.27 -26.58
N ALA A 195 -18.75 -0.15 -27.33
CA ALA A 195 -18.50 -1.56 -27.56
C ALA A 195 -18.05 -2.29 -26.27
N ALA A 196 -18.21 -3.61 -26.28
CA ALA A 196 -17.66 -4.53 -25.30
C ALA A 196 -17.11 -5.76 -26.05
N PRO A 197 -15.79 -6.00 -26.04
CA PRO A 197 -14.75 -5.18 -25.41
C PRO A 197 -14.45 -3.87 -26.16
N CYS A 198 -14.11 -2.79 -25.42
CA CYS A 198 -13.74 -1.48 -25.94
C CYS A 198 -12.24 -1.43 -26.29
N ASP A 199 -11.93 -1.03 -27.51
CA ASP A 199 -10.56 -0.74 -27.95
C ASP A 199 -10.21 0.72 -27.64
N LEU A 200 -9.48 0.94 -26.54
CA LEU A 200 -9.10 2.28 -26.10
C LEU A 200 -8.04 2.92 -27.01
N GLU A 201 -7.16 2.13 -27.61
CA GLU A 201 -6.12 2.60 -28.52
C GLU A 201 -6.74 3.13 -29.81
N ALA A 202 -7.78 2.45 -30.31
CA ALA A 202 -8.55 2.94 -31.44
C ALA A 202 -9.52 4.08 -31.07
N ALA A 203 -10.13 4.06 -29.87
CA ALA A 203 -11.13 5.05 -29.47
C ALA A 203 -10.52 6.43 -29.15
N GLY A 204 -9.36 6.49 -28.50
CA GLY A 204 -8.71 7.74 -28.08
C GLY A 204 -8.55 8.75 -29.22
N PRO A 205 -7.86 8.40 -30.32
CA PRO A 205 -7.67 9.29 -31.47
C PRO A 205 -8.99 9.79 -32.08
N LEU A 206 -10.06 8.99 -32.07
CA LEU A 206 -11.37 9.41 -32.60
C LEU A 206 -12.05 10.46 -31.72
N VAL A 207 -11.88 10.36 -30.40
CA VAL A 207 -12.35 11.40 -29.47
C VAL A 207 -11.57 12.69 -29.72
N ASP A 208 -10.26 12.61 -29.88
CA ASP A 208 -9.41 13.77 -30.18
C ASP A 208 -9.80 14.45 -31.50
N GLU A 209 -10.04 13.66 -32.56
CA GLU A 209 -10.53 14.15 -33.85
C GLU A 209 -11.89 14.88 -33.72
N PHE A 210 -12.82 14.32 -32.93
CA PHE A 210 -14.11 14.94 -32.67
C PHE A 210 -13.95 16.26 -31.90
N VAL A 211 -13.17 16.27 -30.83
CA VAL A 211 -12.87 17.46 -30.01
C VAL A 211 -12.26 18.58 -30.86
N ALA A 212 -11.28 18.25 -31.69
CA ALA A 212 -10.63 19.21 -32.59
C ALA A 212 -11.61 19.80 -33.62
N THR A 213 -12.50 18.97 -34.17
CA THR A 213 -13.51 19.40 -35.14
C THR A 213 -14.50 20.37 -34.50
N VAL A 214 -15.03 20.03 -33.32
CA VAL A 214 -15.95 20.91 -32.57
C VAL A 214 -15.27 22.23 -32.23
N ASN A 215 -14.02 22.22 -31.76
CA ASN A 215 -13.30 23.45 -31.45
C ASN A 215 -13.07 24.33 -32.69
N THR A 216 -12.67 23.75 -33.81
CA THR A 216 -12.45 24.49 -35.06
C THR A 216 -13.73 25.14 -35.57
N MET A 217 -14.84 24.40 -35.59
CA MET A 217 -16.13 24.92 -36.05
C MET A 217 -16.71 25.96 -35.10
N THR A 218 -16.62 25.77 -33.79
CA THR A 218 -17.11 26.75 -32.80
C THR A 218 -16.33 28.07 -32.83
N ALA A 219 -15.02 28.02 -33.14
CA ALA A 219 -14.21 29.21 -33.38
C ALA A 219 -14.57 29.92 -34.70
N GLY A 220 -15.03 29.18 -35.70
CA GLY A 220 -15.56 29.73 -36.96
C GLY A 220 -16.92 30.42 -36.79
N VAL A 221 -17.82 29.88 -35.96
CA VAL A 221 -19.17 30.45 -35.70
C VAL A 221 -19.13 31.72 -34.85
N SER A 222 -18.05 31.94 -34.09
CA SER A 222 -17.91 33.12 -33.21
C SER A 222 -17.28 34.33 -33.93
N ARG A 223 -17.01 34.21 -35.24
CA ARG A 223 -16.52 35.29 -36.12
C ARG A 223 -17.63 35.74 -37.05
#